data_AF-A0A317E2Z3-F1
#
_entry.id   AF-A0A317E2Z3-F1
#
_cell.length_a   1.000
_cell.length_b   1.000
_cell.length_c   1.000
_cell.angle_alpha   90.00
_cell.angle_beta   90.00
_cell.angle_gamma   90.00
#
_symmetry.space_group_name_H-M   'P 1'
#
loop_
_entity.id
_entity.type
_entity.pdbx_description
1 polymer ?
#
loop_
_entity_poly.entity_id
_entity_poly.type
_entity_poly.pdbx_seq_one_letter_code
_entity_poly.pdbx_strand_id
1 'polypeptide(L)' 'MPLSSASLGGGYFKYAVGSHVIFYTRTDSGIDIVRVLHKRMDMGRHL' A
#
# COMPACT_ATOMS: atom_id res chain seq x y z
N MET A 1 21.04 18.61 17.82
CA MET A 1 19.86 17.77 17.55
C MET A 1 18.78 18.64 16.93
N PRO A 2 18.50 18.57 15.62
CA PRO A 2 17.35 19.24 15.05
C PRO A 2 16.10 18.35 15.12
N LEU A 3 14.98 18.99 15.42
CA LEU A 3 13.64 18.45 15.56
C LEU A 3 12.97 18.24 14.19
N SER A 4 12.27 17.11 14.08
CA SER A 4 11.03 16.90 13.31
C SER A 4 11.06 17.28 11.81
N SER A 5 11.50 16.35 10.97
CA SER A 5 10.86 16.19 9.66
C SER A 5 9.54 15.46 9.90
N ALA A 6 8.45 16.18 10.02
CA ALA A 6 7.12 15.59 9.97
C ALA A 6 6.92 15.05 8.55
N SER A 7 7.31 13.79 8.33
CA SER A 7 7.11 13.09 7.06
C SER A 7 5.61 13.00 6.83
N LEU A 8 5.09 13.77 5.87
CA LEU A 8 3.70 13.70 5.38
C LEU A 8 3.44 12.38 4.62
N GLY A 9 3.84 11.25 5.22
CA GLY A 9 3.96 9.93 4.59
C GLY A 9 2.82 8.97 4.90
N GLY A 10 1.73 9.42 5.52
CA GLY A 10 0.59 8.59 5.91
C GLY A 10 -0.36 8.22 4.77
N GLY A 11 0.14 8.02 3.55
CA GLY A 11 -0.68 7.65 2.39
C GLY A 11 -0.75 6.13 2.20
N TYR A 12 -1.95 5.59 2.04
CA TYR A 12 -2.14 4.24 1.49
C TYR A 12 -2.08 4.30 -0.03
N PHE A 13 -1.18 3.54 -0.63
CA PHE A 13 -0.98 3.46 -2.07
C PHE A 13 -1.34 2.08 -2.59
N LYS A 14 -1.70 2.00 -3.87
CA LYS A 14 -1.96 0.74 -4.56
C LYS A 14 -1.24 0.68 -5.90
N TYR A 15 -0.73 -0.50 -6.26
CA TYR A 15 -0.09 -0.78 -7.55
C TYR A 15 -0.61 -2.09 -8.13
N ALA A 16 -1.11 -2.05 -9.36
CA ALA A 16 -1.64 -3.24 -10.04
C ALA A 16 -0.56 -3.84 -10.95
N VAL A 17 -0.25 -5.13 -10.75
CA VAL A 17 0.71 -5.88 -11.56
C VAL A 17 0.11 -7.21 -11.99
N GLY A 18 -0.09 -7.39 -13.30
CA GLY A 18 -0.80 -8.54 -13.85
C GLY A 18 -2.17 -8.75 -13.18
N SER A 19 -2.36 -9.92 -12.58
CA SER A 19 -3.57 -10.29 -11.84
C SER A 19 -3.54 -9.91 -10.36
N HIS A 20 -2.55 -9.17 -9.87
CA HIS A 20 -2.43 -8.77 -8.47
C HIS A 20 -2.55 -7.26 -8.27
N VAL A 21 -2.94 -6.87 -7.06
CA VAL A 21 -2.95 -5.50 -6.54
C VAL A 21 -2.18 -5.48 -5.23
N ILE A 22 -1.12 -4.68 -5.19
CA ILE A 22 -0.25 -4.50 -4.04
C ILE A 22 -0.68 -3.22 -3.33
N PHE A 23 -1.00 -3.31 -2.05
CA PHE A 23 -1.27 -2.18 -1.17
C PHE A 23 -0.05 -1.93 -0.29
N TYR A 24 0.42 -0.70 -0.24
CA TYR A 24 1.64 -0.33 0.47
C TYR A 24 1.55 1.07 1.05
N THR A 25 2.40 1.36 2.04
CA THR A 25 2.64 2.72 2.53
C THR A 25 4.04 3.16 2.09
N ARG A 26 4.28 4.48 2.06
CA ARG A 26 5.63 5.01 1.84
C ARG A 26 6.23 5.42 3.16
N THR A 27 7.47 5.03 3.39
CA THR A 27 8.28 5.47 4.53
C THR A 27 9.44 6.31 4.02
N ASP A 28 10.17 6.96 4.93
CA ASP A 28 11.34 7.77 4.56
C ASP A 28 12.46 6.94 3.91
N SER A 29 12.49 5.62 4.13
CA SER A 29 13.52 4.70 3.63
C SER A 29 13.03 3.71 2.57
N GLY A 30 11.74 3.71 2.22
CA GLY A 30 11.21 2.75 1.24
C GLY A 30 9.69 2.62 1.23
N ILE A 31 9.22 1.37 1.09
CA ILE A 31 7.80 1.03 1.10
C ILE A 31 7.54 -0.15 2.05
N ASP A 32 6.44 -0.06 2.79
CA ASP A 32 5.93 -1.19 3.57
C ASP A 32 4.76 -1.84 2.83
N ILE A 33 4.90 -3.12 2.50
CA ILE A 33 3.83 -3.86 1.84
C ILE A 33 2.80 -4.30 2.89
N VAL A 34 1.60 -3.73 2.79
CA VAL A 34 0.51 -3.99 3.74
C VAL A 34 -0.28 -5.23 3.32
N ARG A 35 -0.63 -5.35 2.03
CA ARG A 35 -1.40 -6.49 1.48
C ARG A 35 -1.07 -6.71 0.01
N VAL A 36 -1.14 -7.96 -0.43
CA VAL A 36 -1.15 -8.33 -1.85
C VAL A 36 -2.41 -9.12 -2.12
N LEU A 37 -3.30 -8.56 -2.94
CA LEU A 37 -4.55 -9.21 -3.33
C LEU A 37 -4.44 -9.70 -4.77
N HIS A 38 -5.01 -10.87 -5.04
CA HIS A 38 -5.31 -11.26 -6.41
C HIS A 38 -6.60 -10.54 -6.87
N LYS A 39 -6.64 -9.95 -8.06
CA LYS A 39 -7.80 -9.21 -8.61
C LYS A 39 -9.10 -10.02 -8.59
N ARG A 40 -9.01 -11.35 -8.67
CA ARG A 40 -10.19 -12.25 -8.60
C ARG A 40 -10.68 -12.52 -7.18
N MET A 41 -9.90 -12.17 -6.15
CA MET A 41 -10.31 -12.32 -4.75
C MET A 41 -11.40 -11.30 -4.36
N ASP A 42 -11.61 -10.25 -5.15
CA ASP A 42 -12.71 -9.27 -4.96
C ASP A 42 -14.03 -9.71 -5.63
N MET A 43 -14.04 -10.79 -6.43
CA MET A 43 -15.28 -11.41 -6.94
C MET A 43 -15.94 -12.34 -5.90
N GLY A 44 -15.54 -12.25 -4.63
CA GLY A 44 -16.08 -13.01 -3.51
C GLY A 44 -17.04 -12.23 -2.61
N ARG A 45 -17.38 -10.96 -2.90
CA ARG A 45 -18.62 -10.36 -2.37
C ARG A 45 -19.77 -10.72 -3.30
N HIS A 46 -20.20 -11.97 -3.20
CA HIS A 46 -21.57 -12.29 -3.55
C HIS A 46 -22.43 -11.86 -2.36
N LEU A 47 -23.42 -11.01 -2.67
CA LEU A 47 -24.56 -10.52 -1.88
C LEU A 47 -24.56 -10.78 -0.36
#